data_AF-J0LC16-F1
#
_entry.id   AF-J0LC16-F1
#
_cell.length_a   1.000
_cell.length_b   1.000
_cell.length_c   1.000
_cell.angle_alpha   90.00
_cell.angle_beta   90.00
_cell.angle_gamma   90.00
#
_symmetry.space_group_name_H-M   'P 1'
#
loop_
_entity.id
_entity.type
_entity.pdbx_description
1 polymer ?
#
loop_
_entity_poly.entity_id
_entity_poly.type
_entity_poly.pdbx_seq_one_letter_code
_entity_poly.pdbx_strand_id
1 'polypeptide(L)'
;MAAEIVAKRKQGPAKRKKPGAAGQVGDDVLDACEQSFIAAQESVTKASKNYYADTGLMALLCRHDRVLWIANMNTPGERQHFALALLRKLGTELPATWRIGVLYDIGCQVARSIEKWGLLEELADRLIFGVSVFHAYGHQWSCQIVFHPRKRKDFGLSDGEGCERFWSAIRHLIACLRVSGFHRRLFVLNRQIAFMSTVGMWKMGSWLKRRYLDALRRRSEARDLIRHGGVSEDELSQQWEAQVKSHLEKPARQSKKAGDKAIEEILLAMGSVDDLNSQMREDRQELRKAHGLTSTETAEITRRIEVTRAERDATKSRIAALNASLGTEACRRLENMKGSAYLCARVNARALRATIRQGIVMHKFEHRKLERAYRHQVLRRSIRLAAAGRTLTTNDLYLEAKDHSQTKDLVHRREKTLTGQIAKFNALVDQMTLLARQGKKPPRARLPRKLDAKKIFTLDVDDAIWQEDPGLGPQDETTLPRWQTDDAVKRGILALLEYRRCAEEVERVEEEAKALGNWWQEEEKVLFAQCNSDTGKSRDSRCAVND
;
A
#
# COMPACT_ATOMS: atom_id res chain seq x y z
N MET A 1 4.06 25.71 10.63
CA MET A 1 4.50 24.32 10.35
C MET A 1 5.77 24.24 9.50
N ALA A 2 5.82 24.76 8.27
CA ALA A 2 7.01 24.60 7.41
C ALA A 2 8.31 25.16 8.03
N ALA A 3 8.27 26.37 8.58
CA ALA A 3 9.41 26.98 9.27
C ALA A 3 9.88 26.16 10.50
N GLU A 4 8.94 25.63 11.26
CA GLU A 4 9.21 24.81 12.45
C GLU A 4 9.92 23.50 12.10
N ILE A 5 9.50 22.82 11.02
CA ILE A 5 10.17 21.62 10.53
C ILE A 5 11.62 21.92 10.18
N VAL A 6 11.87 23.04 9.48
CA VAL A 6 13.23 23.47 9.14
C VAL A 6 14.05 23.75 10.39
N ALA A 7 13.48 24.46 11.37
CA ALA A 7 14.15 24.76 12.63
C ALA A 7 14.50 23.49 13.42
N LYS A 8 13.54 22.56 13.59
CA LYS A 8 13.76 21.27 14.26
C LYS A 8 14.77 20.38 13.52
N ARG A 9 14.71 20.33 12.19
CA ARG A 9 15.71 19.60 11.38
C ARG A 9 17.13 20.16 11.56
N LYS A 10 17.29 21.47 11.72
CA LYS A 10 18.59 22.11 12.00
C LYS A 10 19.13 21.80 13.40
N GLN A 11 18.27 21.54 14.37
CA GLN A 11 18.66 21.17 15.75
C GLN A 11 19.19 19.73 15.87
N GLY A 12 19.05 18.92 14.81
CA GLY A 12 19.43 17.52 14.83
C GLY A 12 18.33 16.59 15.38
N PRO A 13 18.56 15.26 15.39
CA PRO A 13 17.58 14.29 15.86
C PRO A 13 17.24 14.47 17.35
N ALA A 14 15.97 14.40 17.69
CA ALA A 14 15.48 14.49 19.07
C ALA A 14 15.92 13.26 19.90
N LYS A 15 16.38 13.49 21.13
CA LYS A 15 16.68 12.43 22.10
C LYS A 15 15.38 11.98 22.78
N ARG A 16 14.76 10.88 22.31
CA ARG A 16 13.60 10.26 22.98
C ARG A 16 14.04 9.13 23.93
N LYS A 17 13.34 9.01 25.07
CA LYS A 17 13.58 7.96 26.09
C LYS A 17 13.08 6.58 25.66
N LYS A 18 12.08 6.49 24.77
CA LYS A 18 11.54 5.22 24.22
C LYS A 18 11.24 5.38 22.72
N PRO A 19 11.58 4.39 21.88
CA PRO A 19 11.22 4.38 20.46
C PRO A 19 9.70 4.23 20.31
N GLY A 20 9.11 5.00 19.39
CA GLY A 20 7.71 4.85 19.01
C GLY A 20 7.53 3.73 17.98
N ALA A 21 6.40 3.72 17.27
CA ALA A 21 6.11 2.69 16.27
C ALA A 21 7.14 2.69 15.12
N ALA A 22 7.63 3.85 14.69
CA ALA A 22 8.62 3.90 13.63
C ALA A 22 9.98 3.35 14.09
N GLY A 23 10.34 3.57 15.36
CA GLY A 23 11.55 2.99 15.95
C GLY A 23 11.59 1.46 16.05
N GLN A 24 10.44 0.78 15.93
CA GLN A 24 10.35 -0.69 15.85
C GLN A 24 10.78 -1.24 14.48
N VAL A 25 10.77 -0.40 13.44
CA VAL A 25 11.15 -0.77 12.08
C VAL A 25 12.60 -0.34 11.81
N GLY A 26 13.35 -1.15 11.04
CA GLY A 26 14.70 -0.78 10.60
C GLY A 26 14.71 0.49 9.75
N ASP A 27 15.73 1.34 9.91
CA ASP A 27 15.88 2.55 9.08
C ASP A 27 16.02 2.19 7.59
N ASP A 28 16.71 1.10 7.28
CA ASP A 28 16.87 0.56 5.93
C ASP A 28 15.53 0.16 5.30
N VAL A 29 14.62 -0.40 6.10
CA VAL A 29 13.26 -0.75 5.67
C VAL A 29 12.46 0.52 5.40
N LEU A 30 12.55 1.52 6.29
CA LEU A 30 11.84 2.79 6.13
C LEU A 30 12.39 3.56 4.91
N ASP A 31 13.69 3.55 4.67
CA ASP A 31 14.30 4.17 3.47
C ASP A 31 13.80 3.48 2.19
N ALA A 32 13.69 2.15 2.18
CA ALA A 32 13.10 1.41 1.06
C ALA A 32 11.60 1.72 0.85
N CYS A 33 10.85 1.95 1.93
CA CYS A 33 9.46 2.39 1.85
C CYS A 33 9.36 3.81 1.26
N GLU A 34 10.23 4.74 1.67
CA GLU A 34 10.28 6.11 1.13
C GLU A 34 10.54 6.12 -0.38
N GLN A 35 11.46 5.27 -0.85
CA GLN A 35 11.75 5.12 -2.27
C GLN A 35 10.57 4.55 -3.08
N SER A 36 9.70 3.76 -2.45
CA SER A 36 8.59 3.08 -3.13
C SER A 36 7.38 4.00 -3.40
N PHE A 37 7.26 5.13 -2.69
CA PHE A 37 6.12 6.05 -2.83
C PHE A 37 6.57 7.44 -3.27
N ILE A 38 6.08 7.89 -4.42
CA ILE A 38 6.30 9.27 -4.90
C ILE A 38 5.79 10.30 -3.88
N ALA A 39 4.72 9.98 -3.14
CA ALA A 39 4.19 10.83 -2.07
C ALA A 39 5.18 11.04 -0.91
N ALA A 40 6.09 10.09 -0.68
CA ALA A 40 7.15 10.21 0.32
C ALA A 40 8.37 11.01 -0.19
N GLN A 41 8.47 11.20 -1.52
CA GLN A 41 9.60 11.91 -2.14
C GLN A 41 9.32 13.42 -2.19
N GLU A 42 9.75 14.15 -1.14
CA GLU A 42 9.55 15.61 -1.01
C GLU A 42 10.09 16.42 -2.22
N SER A 43 11.05 15.87 -2.97
CA SER A 43 11.74 16.52 -4.10
C SER A 43 11.05 16.35 -5.47
N VAL A 44 10.10 15.42 -5.61
CA VAL A 44 9.46 15.16 -6.91
C VAL A 44 8.30 16.11 -7.16
N THR A 45 8.43 16.93 -8.20
CA THR A 45 7.44 17.94 -8.57
C THR A 45 6.34 17.33 -9.45
N LYS A 46 5.15 17.08 -8.89
CA LYS A 46 3.99 16.54 -9.64
C LYS A 46 3.30 17.55 -10.57
N ALA A 47 3.47 18.86 -10.33
CA ALA A 47 2.87 19.93 -11.14
C ALA A 47 3.74 21.19 -11.13
N SER A 48 3.94 21.81 -12.30
CA SER A 48 4.69 23.06 -12.45
C SER A 48 3.86 24.26 -11.99
N LYS A 49 4.48 25.19 -11.25
CA LYS A 49 3.89 26.47 -10.86
C LYS A 49 3.74 27.46 -12.01
N ASN A 50 4.35 27.19 -13.17
CA ASN A 50 4.36 28.11 -14.30
C ASN A 50 2.96 28.34 -14.90
N TYR A 51 2.00 27.44 -14.61
CA TYR A 51 0.64 27.49 -15.18
C TYR A 51 -0.49 27.43 -14.14
N TYR A 52 -0.20 27.11 -12.87
CA TYR A 52 -1.23 26.86 -11.86
C TYR A 52 -0.91 27.54 -10.52
N ALA A 53 -1.88 28.27 -9.98
CA ALA A 53 -1.77 28.95 -8.67
C ALA A 53 -1.65 27.94 -7.50
N ASP A 54 -2.37 26.82 -7.58
CA ASP A 54 -2.29 25.70 -6.64
C ASP A 54 -1.84 24.43 -7.37
N THR A 55 -0.87 23.72 -6.80
CA THR A 55 -0.34 22.45 -7.35
C THR A 55 -1.17 21.23 -6.94
N GLY A 56 -2.05 21.37 -5.95
CA GLY A 56 -2.89 20.29 -5.43
C GLY A 56 -3.75 20.68 -4.23
N LEU A 57 -4.40 19.67 -3.62
CA LEU A 57 -5.15 19.77 -2.37
C LEU A 57 -4.64 18.69 -1.42
N MET A 58 -4.46 19.05 -0.15
CA MET A 58 -4.29 18.09 0.94
C MET A 58 -5.59 18.09 1.77
N ALA A 59 -6.13 16.92 2.10
CA ALA A 59 -7.36 16.82 2.88
C ALA A 59 -7.17 15.90 4.09
N LEU A 60 -7.89 16.21 5.16
CA LEU A 60 -8.08 15.35 6.32
C LEU A 60 -9.55 14.99 6.41
N LEU A 61 -9.82 13.68 6.39
CA LEU A 61 -11.17 13.12 6.46
C LEU A 61 -11.30 12.26 7.71
N CYS A 62 -12.51 12.21 8.27
CA CYS A 62 -12.86 11.21 9.28
C CYS A 62 -13.12 9.84 8.61
N ARG A 63 -13.24 8.78 9.43
CA ARG A 63 -13.52 7.41 8.96
C ARG A 63 -14.87 7.25 8.24
N HIS A 64 -15.77 8.22 8.38
CA HIS A 64 -17.06 8.30 7.68
C HIS A 64 -16.97 8.95 6.30
N ASP A 65 -15.76 9.19 5.79
CA ASP A 65 -15.48 9.84 4.50
C ASP A 65 -15.96 11.29 4.40
N ARG A 66 -16.09 11.95 5.55
CA ARG A 66 -16.42 13.37 5.62
C ARG A 66 -15.16 14.19 5.78
N VAL A 67 -15.06 15.22 4.96
CA VAL A 67 -13.98 16.22 5.02
C VAL A 67 -14.08 17.01 6.30
N LEU A 68 -12.99 17.03 7.06
CA LEU A 68 -12.83 17.89 8.23
C LEU A 68 -12.12 19.18 7.83
N TRP A 69 -10.97 19.07 7.16
CA TRP A 69 -10.20 20.21 6.67
C TRP A 69 -9.53 19.92 5.33
N ILE A 70 -9.30 20.98 4.55
CA ILE A 70 -8.53 20.97 3.31
C ILE A 70 -7.52 22.11 3.35
N ALA A 71 -6.31 21.83 2.89
CA ALA A 71 -5.27 22.82 2.64
C ALA A 71 -4.96 22.88 1.14
N ASN A 72 -4.90 24.08 0.59
CA ASN A 72 -4.37 24.30 -0.75
C ASN A 72 -2.86 24.06 -0.74
N MET A 73 -2.39 23.24 -1.68
CA MET A 73 -0.95 23.04 -1.85
C MET A 73 -0.41 24.12 -2.77
N ASN A 74 0.31 25.07 -2.17
CA ASN A 74 0.92 26.22 -2.86
C ASN A 74 2.44 26.04 -3.06
N THR A 75 2.99 24.85 -2.79
CA THR A 75 4.39 24.50 -3.05
C THR A 75 4.48 23.26 -3.94
N PRO A 76 5.52 23.13 -4.78
CA PRO A 76 5.78 21.88 -5.49
C PRO A 76 6.04 20.72 -4.51
N GLY A 77 5.44 19.56 -4.80
CA GLY A 77 5.58 18.33 -4.01
C GLY A 77 4.57 18.17 -2.87
N GLU A 78 4.19 16.93 -2.56
CA GLU A 78 3.42 16.55 -1.36
C GLU A 78 4.32 16.61 -0.13
N ARG A 79 4.63 17.84 0.31
CA ARG A 79 5.48 18.03 1.49
C ARG A 79 4.73 17.64 2.75
N GLN A 80 5.39 16.92 3.66
CA GLN A 80 4.83 16.45 4.94
C GLN A 80 4.17 17.55 5.81
N HIS A 81 4.55 18.81 5.63
CA HIS A 81 4.07 19.92 6.46
C HIS A 81 2.57 20.18 6.30
N PHE A 82 1.95 19.82 5.17
CA PHE A 82 0.49 19.91 5.02
C PHE A 82 -0.22 18.92 5.93
N ALA A 83 0.23 17.66 5.94
CA ALA A 83 -0.32 16.62 6.82
C ALA A 83 -0.15 17.01 8.30
N LEU A 84 1.05 17.46 8.70
CA LEU A 84 1.32 17.88 10.08
C LEU A 84 0.47 19.10 10.50
N ALA A 85 0.25 20.07 9.61
CA ALA A 85 -0.62 21.21 9.90
C ALA A 85 -2.08 20.79 10.11
N LEU A 86 -2.60 19.87 9.29
CA LEU A 86 -3.95 19.34 9.44
C LEU A 86 -4.11 18.53 10.74
N LEU A 87 -3.11 17.71 11.10
CA LEU A 87 -3.10 16.96 12.35
C LEU A 87 -3.05 17.88 13.57
N ARG A 88 -2.23 18.95 13.53
CA ARG A 88 -2.21 19.96 14.58
C ARG A 88 -3.58 20.62 14.75
N LYS A 89 -4.22 21.01 13.64
CA LYS A 89 -5.55 21.62 13.68
C LYS A 89 -6.61 20.65 14.23
N LEU A 90 -6.56 19.37 13.84
CA LEU A 90 -7.44 18.36 14.44
C LEU A 90 -7.23 18.27 15.96
N GLY A 91 -5.98 18.26 16.41
CA GLY A 91 -5.65 18.14 17.82
C GLY A 91 -6.15 19.29 18.70
N THR A 92 -6.35 20.50 18.15
CA THR A 92 -6.93 21.63 18.89
C THR A 92 -8.44 21.53 19.08
N GLU A 93 -9.12 20.71 18.27
CA GLU A 93 -10.59 20.53 18.29
C GLU A 93 -11.02 19.27 19.04
N LEU A 94 -10.07 18.41 19.44
CA LEU A 94 -10.36 17.15 20.13
C LEU A 94 -9.93 17.21 21.60
N PRO A 95 -10.69 16.58 22.52
CA PRO A 95 -10.33 16.50 23.93
C PRO A 95 -8.92 15.95 24.13
N ALA A 96 -8.15 16.51 25.06
CA ALA A 96 -6.75 16.14 25.29
C ALA A 96 -6.53 14.65 25.64
N THR A 97 -7.57 14.00 26.17
CA THR A 97 -7.56 12.57 26.55
C THR A 97 -7.73 11.62 25.37
N TRP A 98 -8.17 12.11 24.20
CA TRP A 98 -8.47 11.24 23.06
C TRP A 98 -7.21 10.79 22.34
N ARG A 99 -7.15 9.51 22.00
CA ARG A 99 -6.16 8.93 21.08
C ARG A 99 -6.66 9.07 19.64
N ILE A 100 -5.77 9.37 18.71
CA ILE A 100 -6.10 9.69 17.31
C ILE A 100 -5.41 8.68 16.39
N GLY A 101 -6.22 7.84 15.73
CA GLY A 101 -5.76 6.95 14.67
C GLY A 101 -5.65 7.69 13.33
N VAL A 102 -4.47 7.63 12.70
CA VAL A 102 -4.17 8.27 11.42
C VAL A 102 -3.83 7.20 10.38
N LEU A 103 -4.65 7.10 9.33
CA LEU A 103 -4.33 6.29 8.15
C LEU A 103 -3.84 7.19 7.03
N TYR A 104 -2.62 6.94 6.58
CA TYR A 104 -2.01 7.68 5.49
C TYR A 104 -1.05 6.79 4.70
N ASP A 105 -1.00 6.95 3.39
CA ASP A 105 -0.18 6.14 2.47
C ASP A 105 1.28 6.05 2.90
N ILE A 106 1.80 7.12 3.50
CA ILE A 106 3.16 7.23 4.02
C ILE A 106 3.18 7.44 5.54
N GLY A 107 2.18 6.91 6.25
CA GLY A 107 2.03 7.05 7.70
C GLY A 107 3.28 6.62 8.48
N CYS A 108 4.02 5.62 7.99
CA CYS A 108 5.29 5.19 8.57
C CYS A 108 6.37 6.29 8.51
N GLN A 109 6.43 7.07 7.42
CA GLN A 109 7.38 8.17 7.27
C GLN A 109 7.01 9.37 8.12
N VAL A 110 5.72 9.69 8.22
CA VAL A 110 5.24 10.76 9.10
C VAL A 110 5.53 10.42 10.57
N ALA A 111 5.26 9.17 10.98
CA ALA A 111 5.61 8.68 12.31
C ALA A 111 7.12 8.77 12.57
N ARG A 112 7.96 8.30 11.62
CA ARG A 112 9.42 8.43 11.69
C ARG A 112 9.86 9.87 11.84
N SER A 113 9.28 10.79 11.07
CA SER A 113 9.62 12.22 11.10
C SER A 113 9.25 12.88 12.42
N ILE A 114 8.05 12.58 12.96
CA ILE A 114 7.61 13.03 14.28
C ILE A 114 8.57 12.53 15.37
N GLU A 115 8.88 11.23 15.36
CA GLU A 115 9.76 10.60 16.35
C GLU A 115 11.20 11.13 16.26
N LYS A 116 11.74 11.26 15.04
CA LYS A 116 13.12 11.65 14.78
C LYS A 116 13.37 13.13 15.06
N TRP A 117 12.43 14.01 14.72
CA TRP A 117 12.64 15.45 14.78
C TRP A 117 11.89 16.15 15.91
N GLY A 118 11.11 15.42 16.72
CA GLY A 118 10.30 16.02 17.78
C GLY A 118 9.26 16.99 17.22
N LEU A 119 8.49 16.53 16.23
CA LEU A 119 7.41 17.32 15.63
C LEU A 119 6.09 16.97 16.32
N LEU A 120 5.18 17.95 16.44
CA LEU A 120 3.88 17.76 17.10
C LEU A 120 4.01 17.15 18.51
N GLU A 121 4.97 17.61 19.32
CA GLU A 121 5.20 17.06 20.67
C GLU A 121 3.92 17.10 21.53
N GLU A 122 3.07 18.11 21.32
CA GLU A 122 1.77 18.30 21.94
C GLU A 122 0.74 17.20 21.61
N LEU A 123 0.95 16.44 20.52
CA LEU A 123 0.06 15.38 20.05
C LEU A 123 0.75 14.02 19.90
N ALA A 124 2.08 13.97 19.87
CA ALA A 124 2.84 12.81 19.43
C ALA A 124 2.47 11.52 20.19
N ASP A 125 2.21 11.61 21.48
CA ASP A 125 1.87 10.44 22.32
C ASP A 125 0.41 9.99 22.16
N ARG A 126 -0.43 10.84 21.58
CA ARG A 126 -1.85 10.57 21.26
C ARG A 126 -2.03 10.01 19.85
N LEU A 127 -1.05 10.21 18.96
CA LEU A 127 -1.13 9.80 17.56
C LEU A 127 -0.75 8.33 17.37
N ILE A 128 -1.59 7.60 16.66
CA ILE A 128 -1.36 6.21 16.25
C ILE A 128 -1.37 6.19 14.73
N PHE A 129 -0.24 5.86 14.10
CA PHE A 129 -0.15 5.82 12.65
C PHE A 129 -0.39 4.41 12.11
N GLY A 130 -1.08 4.35 10.97
CA GLY A 130 -1.16 3.20 10.10
C GLY A 130 -1.11 3.61 8.63
N VAL A 131 -0.87 2.64 7.76
CA VAL A 131 -0.91 2.82 6.31
C VAL A 131 -2.25 2.33 5.78
N SER A 132 -2.89 3.10 4.90
CA SER A 132 -4.12 2.71 4.22
C SER A 132 -4.01 1.31 3.61
N VAL A 133 -5.05 0.49 3.71
CA VAL A 133 -5.01 -0.96 3.42
C VAL A 133 -4.48 -1.26 2.02
N PHE A 134 -4.88 -0.48 0.99
CA PHE A 134 -4.40 -0.72 -0.37
C PHE A 134 -2.97 -0.24 -0.58
N HIS A 135 -2.53 0.77 0.15
CA HIS A 135 -1.18 1.28 0.04
C HIS A 135 -0.18 0.44 0.82
N ALA A 136 -0.62 -0.27 1.86
CA ALA A 136 0.25 -1.13 2.67
C ALA A 136 1.02 -2.17 1.84
N TYR A 137 0.45 -2.67 0.73
CA TYR A 137 1.14 -3.60 -0.17
C TYR A 137 2.42 -3.04 -0.80
N GLY A 138 2.50 -1.72 -1.00
CA GLY A 138 3.70 -1.06 -1.52
C GLY A 138 4.79 -0.88 -0.47
N HIS A 139 4.51 -1.16 0.80
CA HIS A 139 5.49 -1.10 1.88
C HIS A 139 6.19 -2.44 2.08
N GLN A 140 7.38 -2.38 2.67
CA GLN A 140 8.12 -3.57 3.08
C GLN A 140 7.36 -4.37 4.15
N TRP A 141 7.59 -5.68 4.21
CA TRP A 141 6.85 -6.58 5.09
C TRP A 141 6.90 -6.18 6.57
N SER A 142 8.08 -5.83 7.09
CA SER A 142 8.24 -5.37 8.48
C SER A 142 7.50 -4.06 8.76
N CYS A 143 7.42 -3.16 7.77
CA CYS A 143 6.55 -1.98 7.84
C CYS A 143 5.06 -2.39 7.89
N GLN A 144 4.63 -3.36 7.08
CA GLN A 144 3.25 -3.86 7.11
C GLN A 144 2.89 -4.48 8.46
N ILE A 145 3.80 -5.22 9.11
CA ILE A 145 3.55 -5.78 10.44
C ILE A 145 3.21 -4.68 11.46
N VAL A 146 3.92 -3.54 11.41
CA VAL A 146 3.77 -2.46 12.39
C VAL A 146 2.66 -1.47 12.04
N PHE A 147 2.50 -1.15 10.75
CA PHE A 147 1.65 -0.05 10.30
C PHE A 147 0.38 -0.51 9.56
N HIS A 148 0.20 -1.79 9.24
CA HIS A 148 -1.02 -2.22 8.57
C HIS A 148 -2.20 -2.25 9.56
N PRO A 149 -3.34 -1.60 9.26
CA PRO A 149 -4.49 -1.49 10.18
C PRO A 149 -5.23 -2.80 10.45
N ARG A 150 -4.88 -3.91 9.78
CA ARG A 150 -5.43 -5.24 10.07
C ARG A 150 -4.57 -5.97 11.09
N LYS A 151 -3.26 -5.68 11.11
CA LYS A 151 -2.27 -6.25 12.04
C LYS A 151 -2.14 -5.41 13.32
N ARG A 152 -2.40 -4.10 13.21
CA ARG A 152 -2.31 -3.12 14.30
C ARG A 152 -3.65 -2.89 15.00
N LYS A 153 -3.61 -2.78 16.33
CA LYS A 153 -4.74 -2.42 17.19
C LYS A 153 -5.26 -1.01 16.91
N ASP A 154 -6.46 -0.75 17.39
CA ASP A 154 -7.15 0.56 17.42
C ASP A 154 -7.74 1.03 16.08
N PHE A 155 -7.57 0.30 14.97
CA PHE A 155 -8.10 0.69 13.66
C PHE A 155 -9.39 -0.03 13.26
N GLY A 156 -9.76 -1.13 13.93
CA GLY A 156 -10.94 -1.93 13.56
C GLY A 156 -10.93 -2.31 12.08
N LEU A 157 -12.04 -2.07 11.39
CA LEU A 157 -12.21 -2.35 9.97
C LEU A 157 -11.97 -1.16 9.03
N SER A 158 -11.46 -0.04 9.54
CA SER A 158 -11.08 1.13 8.70
C SER A 158 -10.11 0.75 7.59
N ASP A 159 -10.33 1.30 6.39
CA ASP A 159 -9.49 1.05 5.21
C ASP A 159 -8.51 2.18 4.90
N GLY A 160 -8.78 3.42 5.35
CA GLY A 160 -7.95 4.59 5.08
C GLY A 160 -8.15 5.19 3.69
N GLU A 161 -9.14 4.73 2.92
CA GLU A 161 -9.35 5.12 1.52
C GLU A 161 -10.33 6.30 1.35
N GLY A 162 -10.55 7.07 2.42
CA GLY A 162 -11.52 8.18 2.42
C GLY A 162 -11.09 9.29 1.46
N CYS A 163 -9.81 9.66 1.48
CA CYS A 163 -9.23 10.65 0.58
C CYS A 163 -9.43 10.26 -0.89
N GLU A 164 -9.13 9.02 -1.27
CA GLU A 164 -9.29 8.50 -2.62
C GLU A 164 -10.74 8.58 -3.09
N ARG A 165 -11.69 8.20 -2.23
CA ARG A 165 -13.12 8.29 -2.51
C ARG A 165 -13.56 9.75 -2.71
N PHE A 166 -13.06 10.66 -1.88
CA PHE A 166 -13.30 12.09 -2.01
C PHE A 166 -12.72 12.67 -3.31
N TRP A 167 -11.45 12.38 -3.62
CA TRP A 167 -10.80 12.79 -4.87
C TRP A 167 -11.56 12.31 -6.09
N SER A 168 -12.06 11.09 -6.03
CA SER A 168 -12.90 10.53 -7.08
C SER A 168 -14.18 11.34 -7.27
N ALA A 169 -14.89 11.65 -6.17
CA ALA A 169 -16.14 12.41 -6.20
C ALA A 169 -15.95 13.82 -6.82
N ILE A 170 -14.85 14.50 -6.52
CA ILE A 170 -14.59 15.86 -7.02
C ILE A 170 -13.80 15.91 -8.33
N ARG A 171 -13.41 14.76 -8.92
CA ARG A 171 -12.60 14.69 -10.15
C ARG A 171 -13.16 15.51 -11.31
N HIS A 172 -14.48 15.61 -11.41
CA HIS A 172 -15.16 16.37 -12.47
C HIS A 172 -14.90 17.88 -12.39
N LEU A 173 -14.55 18.39 -11.22
CA LEU A 173 -14.21 19.80 -11.01
C LEU A 173 -12.80 20.15 -11.49
N ILE A 174 -11.92 19.17 -11.73
CA ILE A 174 -10.52 19.43 -12.08
C ILE A 174 -10.40 20.33 -13.32
N ALA A 175 -11.17 20.05 -14.38
CA ALA A 175 -11.07 20.79 -15.63
C ALA A 175 -11.49 22.27 -15.47
N CYS A 176 -12.61 22.54 -14.82
CA CYS A 176 -13.10 23.90 -14.63
C CYS A 176 -12.31 24.68 -13.56
N LEU A 177 -11.85 24.01 -12.51
CA LEU A 177 -11.12 24.66 -11.43
C LEU A 177 -9.67 25.00 -11.77
N ARG A 178 -9.08 24.32 -12.77
CA ARG A 178 -7.73 24.65 -13.27
C ARG A 178 -7.63 26.02 -13.90
N VAL A 179 -8.72 26.50 -14.50
CA VAL A 179 -8.80 27.80 -15.20
C VAL A 179 -9.58 28.86 -14.40
N SER A 180 -10.05 28.50 -13.21
CA SER A 180 -10.81 29.40 -12.34
C SER A 180 -9.89 30.24 -11.44
N GLY A 181 -10.26 31.50 -11.21
CA GLY A 181 -9.62 32.33 -10.20
C GLY A 181 -9.78 31.78 -8.78
N PHE A 182 -8.88 32.20 -7.88
CA PHE A 182 -8.75 31.69 -6.50
C PHE A 182 -10.08 31.63 -5.72
N HIS A 183 -10.81 32.74 -5.65
CA HIS A 183 -12.06 32.82 -4.89
C HIS A 183 -13.17 31.92 -5.46
N ARG A 184 -13.29 31.86 -6.79
CA ARG A 184 -14.28 30.99 -7.45
C ARG A 184 -13.97 29.52 -7.19
N ARG A 185 -12.70 29.15 -7.23
CA ARG A 185 -12.25 27.79 -6.90
C ARG A 185 -12.60 27.41 -5.47
N LEU A 186 -12.31 28.28 -4.50
CA LEU A 186 -12.68 28.05 -3.09
C LEU A 186 -14.19 27.90 -2.93
N PHE A 187 -14.98 28.79 -3.53
CA PHE A 187 -16.44 28.73 -3.45
C PHE A 187 -17.01 27.41 -3.98
N VAL A 188 -16.58 26.99 -5.18
CA VAL A 188 -17.06 25.76 -5.82
C VAL A 188 -16.65 24.52 -5.01
N LEU A 189 -15.40 24.45 -4.55
CA LEU A 189 -14.95 23.34 -3.69
C LEU A 189 -15.76 23.29 -2.39
N ASN A 190 -15.91 24.43 -1.72
CA ASN A 190 -16.65 24.52 -0.47
C ASN A 190 -18.11 24.07 -0.65
N ARG A 191 -18.78 24.51 -1.73
CA ARG A 191 -20.16 24.12 -2.01
C ARG A 191 -20.29 22.63 -2.29
N GLN A 192 -19.34 22.05 -3.04
CA GLN A 192 -19.32 20.61 -3.30
C GLN A 192 -19.12 19.80 -2.01
N ILE A 193 -18.20 20.23 -1.14
CA ILE A 193 -17.92 19.58 0.14
C ILE A 193 -19.11 19.67 1.08
N ALA A 194 -19.75 20.84 1.16
CA ALA A 194 -20.96 21.04 1.96
C ALA A 194 -22.07 20.10 1.50
N PHE A 195 -22.34 20.04 0.19
CA PHE A 195 -23.31 19.10 -0.38
C PHE A 195 -22.99 17.65 -0.02
N MET A 196 -21.74 17.21 -0.22
CA MET A 196 -21.32 15.85 0.13
C MET A 196 -21.47 15.55 1.63
N SER A 197 -21.19 16.53 2.48
CA SER A 197 -21.33 16.40 3.94
C SER A 197 -22.79 16.22 4.35
N THR A 198 -23.70 17.00 3.77
CA THR A 198 -25.14 16.84 3.98
C THR A 198 -25.62 15.47 3.55
N VAL A 199 -25.31 15.04 2.32
CA VAL A 199 -25.68 13.72 1.81
C VAL A 199 -25.09 12.59 2.67
N GLY A 200 -23.85 12.75 3.12
CA GLY A 200 -23.19 11.81 4.02
C GLY A 200 -23.90 11.69 5.36
N MET A 201 -24.35 12.81 5.94
CA MET A 201 -25.11 12.81 7.19
C MET A 201 -26.45 12.06 7.06
N TRP A 202 -27.21 12.35 6.00
CA TRP A 202 -28.48 11.67 5.72
C TRP A 202 -28.33 10.15 5.59
N LYS A 203 -27.17 9.68 5.12
CA LYS A 203 -26.89 8.24 4.93
C LYS A 203 -26.21 7.59 6.13
N MET A 204 -25.91 8.33 7.20
CA MET A 204 -25.07 7.86 8.31
C MET A 204 -25.61 6.57 8.95
N GLY A 205 -26.91 6.52 9.28
CA GLY A 205 -27.51 5.31 9.87
C GLY A 205 -27.39 4.07 8.97
N SER A 206 -27.61 4.23 7.66
CA SER A 206 -27.44 3.14 6.68
C SER A 206 -25.98 2.70 6.52
N TRP A 207 -25.04 3.64 6.68
CA TRP A 207 -23.62 3.36 6.65
C TRP A 207 -23.19 2.57 7.88
N LEU A 208 -23.60 3.00 9.08
CA LEU A 208 -23.32 2.33 10.35
C LEU A 208 -23.91 0.92 10.36
N LYS A 209 -25.18 0.76 9.97
CA LYS A 209 -25.82 -0.57 9.88
C LYS A 209 -25.05 -1.52 8.98
N ARG A 210 -24.61 -1.07 7.80
CA ARG A 210 -23.81 -1.92 6.90
C ARG A 210 -22.46 -2.30 7.50
N ARG A 211 -21.76 -1.36 8.14
CA ARG A 211 -20.48 -1.63 8.81
C ARG A 211 -20.64 -2.63 9.96
N TYR A 212 -21.67 -2.45 10.78
CA TYR A 212 -22.00 -3.35 11.87
C TYR A 212 -22.26 -4.78 11.39
N LEU A 213 -23.15 -4.95 10.39
CA LEU A 213 -23.48 -6.27 9.85
C LEU A 213 -22.28 -6.94 9.16
N ASP A 214 -21.46 -6.18 8.44
CA ASP A 214 -20.22 -6.71 7.85
C ASP A 214 -19.24 -7.19 8.91
N ALA A 215 -19.05 -6.39 9.97
CA ALA A 215 -18.18 -6.73 11.08
C ALA A 215 -18.67 -7.97 11.83
N LEU A 216 -19.98 -8.09 12.10
CA LEU A 216 -20.55 -9.27 12.74
C LEU A 216 -20.35 -10.55 11.94
N ARG A 217 -20.62 -10.49 10.63
CA ARG A 217 -20.42 -11.63 9.73
C ARG A 217 -18.96 -12.09 9.74
N ARG A 218 -18.03 -11.18 9.49
CA ARG A 218 -16.58 -11.47 9.47
C ARG A 218 -16.08 -11.96 10.83
N ARG A 219 -16.60 -11.40 11.92
CA ARG A 219 -16.32 -11.87 13.29
C ARG A 219 -16.76 -13.31 13.50
N SER A 220 -17.95 -13.69 13.02
CA SER A 220 -18.45 -15.06 13.12
C SER A 220 -17.59 -16.02 12.31
N GLU A 221 -17.33 -15.71 11.04
CA GLU A 221 -16.50 -16.53 10.15
C GLU A 221 -15.09 -16.74 10.74
N ALA A 222 -14.46 -15.67 11.23
CA ALA A 222 -13.15 -15.75 11.87
C ALA A 222 -13.18 -16.59 13.15
N ARG A 223 -14.24 -16.47 13.97
CA ARG A 223 -14.41 -17.28 15.18
C ARG A 223 -14.57 -18.76 14.88
N ASP A 224 -15.33 -19.10 13.84
CA ASP A 224 -15.52 -20.48 13.42
C ASP A 224 -14.21 -21.10 12.92
N LEU A 225 -13.41 -20.34 12.16
CA LEU A 225 -12.07 -20.76 11.73
C LEU A 225 -11.13 -21.03 12.91
N ILE A 226 -11.17 -20.20 13.96
CA ILE A 226 -10.39 -20.43 15.19
C ILE A 226 -10.87 -21.70 15.89
N ARG A 227 -12.19 -21.86 16.07
CA ARG A 227 -12.80 -23.00 16.78
C ARG A 227 -12.48 -24.34 16.11
N HIS A 228 -12.49 -24.38 14.79
CA HIS A 228 -12.21 -25.58 14.00
C HIS A 228 -10.73 -25.73 13.63
N GLY A 229 -9.87 -24.76 13.97
CA GLY A 229 -8.46 -24.72 13.60
C GLY A 229 -7.55 -25.64 14.42
N GLY A 230 -8.04 -26.22 15.53
CA GLY A 230 -7.28 -27.17 16.36
C GLY A 230 -6.13 -26.55 17.16
N VAL A 231 -6.02 -25.21 17.19
CA VAL A 231 -5.00 -24.45 17.94
C VAL A 231 -5.72 -23.43 18.82
N SER A 232 -5.29 -23.30 20.07
CA SER A 232 -5.92 -22.36 21.02
C SER A 232 -5.64 -20.89 20.66
N GLU A 233 -6.55 -19.98 21.04
CA GLU A 233 -6.36 -18.54 20.82
C GLU A 233 -5.10 -17.97 21.50
N ASP A 234 -4.75 -18.51 22.67
CA ASP A 234 -3.55 -18.12 23.41
C ASP A 234 -2.28 -18.55 22.66
N GLU A 235 -2.25 -19.78 22.15
CA GLU A 235 -1.13 -20.25 21.35
C GLU A 235 -1.00 -19.46 20.05
N LEU A 236 -2.11 -19.16 19.36
CA LEU A 236 -2.11 -18.31 18.17
C LEU A 236 -1.58 -16.90 18.47
N SER A 237 -1.90 -16.36 19.65
CA SER A 237 -1.38 -15.06 20.10
C SER A 237 0.13 -15.10 20.31
N GLN A 238 0.63 -16.12 21.00
CA GLN A 238 2.07 -16.31 21.22
C GLN A 238 2.83 -16.51 19.91
N GLN A 239 2.26 -17.28 18.98
CA GLN A 239 2.83 -17.50 17.65
C GLN A 239 2.85 -16.21 16.82
N TRP A 240 1.82 -15.38 16.89
CA TRP A 240 1.81 -14.06 16.26
C TRP A 240 2.87 -13.13 16.87
N GLU A 241 2.99 -13.08 18.19
CA GLU A 241 4.01 -12.26 18.86
C GLU A 241 5.43 -12.71 18.52
N ALA A 242 5.66 -14.02 18.45
CA ALA A 242 6.94 -14.60 18.00
C ALA A 242 7.24 -14.22 16.54
N GLN A 243 6.23 -14.24 15.66
CA GLN A 243 6.36 -13.80 14.28
C GLN A 243 6.74 -12.32 14.18
N VAL A 244 6.01 -11.46 14.90
CA VAL A 244 6.27 -10.02 14.95
C VAL A 244 7.69 -9.76 15.43
N LYS A 245 8.11 -10.39 16.53
CA LYS A 245 9.44 -10.25 17.09
C LYS A 245 10.52 -10.67 16.07
N SER A 246 10.38 -11.84 15.48
CA SER A 246 11.34 -12.36 14.50
C SER A 246 11.50 -11.46 13.27
N HIS A 247 10.42 -10.85 12.78
CA HIS A 247 10.46 -9.97 11.61
C HIS A 247 10.88 -8.52 11.91
N LEU A 248 10.85 -8.10 13.19
CA LEU A 248 11.28 -6.76 13.62
C LEU A 248 12.67 -6.75 14.25
N GLU A 249 13.19 -7.91 14.64
CA GLU A 249 14.57 -8.06 15.10
C GLU A 249 15.54 -7.58 14.02
N LYS A 250 16.31 -6.54 14.34
CA LYS A 250 17.35 -6.05 13.46
C LYS A 250 18.45 -7.11 13.39
N PRO A 251 18.76 -7.69 12.23
CA PRO A 251 19.94 -8.53 12.10
C PRO A 251 21.17 -7.72 12.53
N ALA A 252 22.03 -8.32 13.35
CA ALA A 252 23.14 -7.63 14.02
C ALA A 252 23.89 -6.69 13.06
N ARG A 253 24.02 -5.41 13.46
CA ARG A 253 24.82 -4.41 12.74
C ARG A 253 26.27 -4.85 12.76
N GLN A 254 26.75 -5.43 11.67
CA GLN A 254 28.17 -5.53 11.40
C GLN A 254 28.41 -5.08 9.97
N SER A 255 29.47 -4.31 9.78
CA SER A 255 30.00 -3.77 8.51
C SER A 255 30.25 -4.80 7.39
N LYS A 256 29.90 -6.08 7.61
CA LYS A 256 30.00 -7.20 6.67
C LYS A 256 29.01 -7.13 5.48
N LYS A 257 27.92 -6.36 5.58
CA LYS A 257 26.82 -6.39 4.58
C LYS A 257 27.07 -5.66 3.26
N ALA A 258 28.01 -4.70 3.19
CA ALA A 258 28.31 -4.03 1.92
C ALA A 258 28.94 -5.03 0.91
N GLY A 259 29.85 -5.87 1.41
CA GLY A 259 30.41 -6.98 0.64
C GLY A 259 29.35 -8.02 0.28
N ASP A 260 28.47 -8.40 1.22
CA ASP A 260 27.41 -9.39 0.95
C ASP A 260 26.38 -8.89 -0.09
N LYS A 261 26.02 -7.60 -0.05
CA LYS A 261 25.13 -6.98 -1.05
C LYS A 261 25.79 -6.91 -2.43
N ALA A 262 27.07 -6.53 -2.49
CA ALA A 262 27.84 -6.53 -3.73
C ALA A 262 27.98 -7.95 -4.30
N ILE A 263 28.19 -8.96 -3.45
CA ILE A 263 28.20 -10.37 -3.85
C ILE A 263 26.82 -10.81 -4.37
N GLU A 264 25.73 -10.45 -3.69
CA GLU A 264 24.36 -10.72 -4.15
C GLU A 264 24.14 -10.10 -5.53
N GLU A 265 24.49 -8.83 -5.72
CA GLU A 265 24.39 -8.12 -7.01
C GLU A 265 25.24 -8.77 -8.13
N ILE A 266 26.43 -9.28 -7.81
CA ILE A 266 27.27 -10.02 -8.75
C ILE A 266 26.63 -11.35 -9.14
N LEU A 267 26.13 -12.12 -8.18
CA LEU A 267 25.48 -13.41 -8.45
C LEU A 267 24.22 -13.22 -9.32
N LEU A 268 23.44 -12.18 -9.07
CA LEU A 268 22.28 -11.80 -9.90
C LEU A 268 22.67 -11.40 -11.33
N ALA A 269 23.74 -10.63 -11.44
CA ALA A 269 24.28 -10.26 -12.74
C ALA A 269 24.78 -11.48 -13.51
N MET A 270 25.42 -12.45 -12.83
CA MET A 270 25.85 -13.71 -13.42
C MET A 270 24.66 -14.55 -13.91
N GLY A 271 23.60 -14.69 -13.11
CA GLY A 271 22.37 -15.34 -13.53
C GLY A 271 21.75 -14.68 -14.77
N SER A 272 21.77 -13.35 -14.83
CA SER A 272 21.29 -12.60 -16.01
C SER A 272 22.14 -12.88 -17.25
N VAL A 273 23.45 -13.04 -17.10
CA VAL A 273 24.34 -13.44 -18.20
C VAL A 273 24.04 -14.85 -18.69
N ASP A 274 23.73 -15.80 -17.79
CA ASP A 274 23.34 -17.17 -18.15
C ASP A 274 22.01 -17.21 -18.91
N ASP A 275 21.02 -16.41 -18.49
CA ASP A 275 19.75 -16.22 -19.19
C ASP A 275 19.97 -15.64 -20.60
N LEU A 276 20.74 -14.56 -20.71
CA LEU A 276 21.05 -13.91 -21.99
C LEU A 276 21.82 -14.86 -22.92
N ASN A 277 22.74 -15.66 -22.39
CA ASN A 277 23.45 -16.68 -23.17
C ASN A 277 22.50 -17.79 -23.66
N SER A 278 21.52 -18.19 -22.86
CA SER A 278 20.52 -19.19 -23.23
C SER A 278 19.59 -18.65 -24.32
N GLN A 279 19.10 -17.41 -24.18
CA GLN A 279 18.32 -16.73 -25.21
C GLN A 279 19.10 -16.61 -26.52
N MET A 280 20.38 -16.22 -26.46
CA MET A 280 21.24 -16.17 -27.65
C MET A 280 21.41 -17.55 -28.31
N ARG A 281 21.42 -18.65 -27.54
CA ARG A 281 21.51 -20.01 -28.11
C ARG A 281 20.21 -20.39 -28.81
N GLU A 282 19.07 -20.09 -28.20
CA GLU A 282 17.74 -20.32 -28.78
C GLU A 282 17.55 -19.53 -30.07
N ASP A 283 17.85 -18.22 -30.05
CA ASP A 283 17.75 -17.33 -31.22
C ASP A 283 18.67 -17.80 -32.36
N ARG A 284 19.89 -18.25 -32.03
CA ARG A 284 20.81 -18.84 -33.02
C ARG A 284 20.32 -20.18 -33.55
N GLN A 285 19.62 -20.96 -32.74
CA GLN A 285 19.06 -22.24 -33.16
C GLN A 285 17.83 -22.03 -34.05
N GLU A 286 17.02 -21.01 -33.77
CA GLU A 286 15.92 -20.54 -34.61
C GLU A 286 16.45 -20.08 -35.98
N LEU A 287 17.53 -19.29 -35.99
CA LEU A 287 18.23 -18.87 -37.21
C LEU A 287 18.81 -20.06 -38.01
N ARG A 288 19.25 -21.13 -37.34
CA ARG A 288 19.75 -22.36 -38.00
C ARG A 288 18.64 -23.21 -38.62
N LYS A 289 17.39 -23.07 -38.16
CA LYS A 289 16.22 -23.78 -38.70
C LYS A 289 15.57 -23.04 -39.88
N ALA A 290 16.27 -22.08 -40.49
CA ALA A 290 15.79 -21.14 -41.52
C ALA A 290 15.43 -21.72 -42.90
N HIS A 291 14.97 -22.97 -42.99
CA HIS A 291 14.45 -23.51 -44.25
C HIS A 291 13.03 -23.00 -44.60
N GLY A 292 12.41 -22.19 -43.73
CA GLY A 292 11.07 -21.62 -43.95
C GLY A 292 10.86 -20.18 -43.45
N LEU A 293 11.94 -19.43 -43.19
CA LEU A 293 11.87 -18.05 -42.68
C LEU A 293 12.05 -17.04 -43.83
N THR A 294 11.29 -15.95 -43.78
CA THR A 294 11.37 -14.83 -44.72
C THR A 294 12.61 -13.95 -44.43
N SER A 295 13.02 -13.16 -45.41
CA SER A 295 14.15 -12.21 -45.28
C SER A 295 13.96 -11.23 -44.10
N THR A 296 12.71 -10.82 -43.86
CA THR A 296 12.31 -9.93 -42.75
C THR A 296 12.40 -10.62 -41.39
N GLU A 297 11.98 -11.88 -41.26
CA GLU A 297 12.10 -12.64 -40.01
C GLU A 297 13.57 -12.92 -39.66
N THR A 298 14.41 -13.18 -40.66
CA THR A 298 15.85 -13.38 -40.49
C THR A 298 16.54 -12.11 -39.99
N ALA A 299 16.15 -10.94 -40.53
CA ALA A 299 16.65 -9.65 -40.08
C ALA A 299 16.23 -9.33 -38.62
N GLU A 300 15.00 -9.65 -38.24
CA GLU A 300 14.49 -9.39 -36.89
C GLU A 300 15.16 -10.30 -35.84
N ILE A 301 15.37 -11.59 -36.13
CA ILE A 301 16.11 -12.50 -35.25
C ILE A 301 17.56 -12.02 -35.10
N THR A 302 18.19 -11.57 -36.20
CA THR A 302 19.57 -11.05 -36.16
C THR A 302 19.66 -9.80 -35.28
N ARG A 303 18.72 -8.87 -35.42
CA ARG A 303 18.61 -7.68 -34.55
C ARG A 303 18.42 -8.05 -33.09
N ARG A 304 17.61 -9.07 -32.79
CA ARG A 304 17.38 -9.58 -31.43
C ARG A 304 18.65 -10.16 -30.82
N ILE A 305 19.45 -10.88 -31.60
CA ILE A 305 20.76 -11.40 -31.19
C ILE A 305 21.74 -10.26 -30.87
N GLU A 306 21.77 -9.20 -31.69
CA GLU A 306 22.65 -8.05 -31.47
C GLU A 306 22.30 -7.28 -30.19
N VAL A 307 21.01 -7.01 -29.96
CA VAL A 307 20.53 -6.37 -28.73
C VAL A 307 20.88 -7.22 -27.51
N THR A 308 20.58 -8.52 -27.55
CA THR A 308 20.89 -9.46 -26.45
C THR A 308 22.40 -9.55 -26.19
N ARG A 309 23.22 -9.48 -27.25
CA ARG A 309 24.69 -9.46 -27.14
C ARG A 309 25.18 -8.20 -26.44
N ALA A 310 24.67 -7.03 -26.84
CA ALA A 310 25.05 -5.75 -26.23
C ALA A 310 24.69 -5.71 -24.74
N GLU A 311 23.49 -6.16 -24.37
CA GLU A 311 23.07 -6.25 -22.96
C GLU A 311 23.93 -7.23 -22.15
N ARG A 312 24.30 -8.37 -22.74
CA ARG A 312 25.19 -9.35 -22.12
C ARG A 312 26.57 -8.78 -21.86
N ASP A 313 27.14 -8.05 -22.83
CA ASP A 313 28.46 -7.44 -22.70
C ASP A 313 28.45 -6.31 -21.66
N ALA A 314 27.40 -5.46 -21.64
CA ALA A 314 27.20 -4.46 -20.61
C ALA A 314 27.10 -5.07 -19.19
N THR A 315 26.35 -6.18 -19.07
CA THR A 315 26.18 -6.88 -17.79
C THR A 315 27.49 -7.53 -17.32
N LYS A 316 28.29 -8.09 -18.25
CA LYS A 316 29.64 -8.59 -17.94
C LYS A 316 30.58 -7.49 -17.46
N SER A 317 30.55 -6.32 -18.09
CA SER A 317 31.33 -5.15 -17.64
C SER A 317 30.92 -4.70 -16.24
N ARG A 318 29.62 -4.71 -15.93
CA ARG A 318 29.11 -4.44 -14.57
C ARG A 318 29.61 -5.45 -13.54
N ILE A 319 29.62 -6.74 -13.89
CA ILE A 319 30.19 -7.80 -13.04
C ILE A 319 31.68 -7.55 -12.78
N ALA A 320 32.45 -7.17 -13.81
CA ALA A 320 33.87 -6.89 -13.66
C ALA A 320 34.13 -5.69 -12.72
N ALA A 321 33.36 -4.60 -12.88
CA ALA A 321 33.44 -3.44 -11.99
C ALA A 321 33.09 -3.76 -10.54
N LEU A 322 32.03 -4.55 -10.32
CA LEU A 322 31.62 -4.97 -8.98
C LEU A 322 32.67 -5.91 -8.35
N ASN A 323 33.23 -6.85 -9.10
CA ASN A 323 34.32 -7.71 -8.62
C ASN A 323 35.56 -6.90 -8.22
N ALA A 324 35.92 -5.87 -9.00
CA ALA A 324 37.06 -4.99 -8.69
C ALA A 324 36.85 -4.17 -7.41
N SER A 325 35.60 -3.94 -7.00
CA SER A 325 35.24 -3.21 -5.79
C SER A 325 35.16 -4.08 -4.52
N LEU A 326 35.29 -5.41 -4.64
CA LEU A 326 35.22 -6.34 -3.52
C LEU A 326 36.55 -6.44 -2.78
N GLY A 327 36.50 -6.46 -1.43
CA GLY A 327 37.65 -6.79 -0.60
C GLY A 327 38.04 -8.28 -0.69
N THR A 328 39.26 -8.61 -0.30
CA THR A 328 39.86 -9.97 -0.39
C THR A 328 39.02 -11.07 0.24
N GLU A 329 38.46 -10.84 1.43
CA GLU A 329 37.59 -11.80 2.13
C GLU A 329 36.23 -11.98 1.45
N ALA A 330 35.71 -10.95 0.77
CA ALA A 330 34.47 -11.03 0.00
C ALA A 330 34.68 -11.77 -1.33
N CYS A 331 35.84 -11.60 -1.98
CA CYS A 331 36.24 -12.37 -3.16
C CYS A 331 36.32 -13.87 -2.86
N ARG A 332 36.95 -14.27 -1.74
CA ARG A 332 37.05 -15.68 -1.33
C ARG A 332 35.68 -16.32 -1.08
N ARG A 333 34.75 -15.56 -0.48
CA ARG A 333 33.35 -15.97 -0.30
C ARG A 333 32.59 -16.09 -1.61
N LEU A 334 32.79 -15.16 -2.53
CA LEU A 334 32.20 -15.18 -3.86
C LEU A 334 32.69 -16.40 -4.66
N GLU A 335 33.98 -16.74 -4.61
CA GLU A 335 34.53 -17.93 -5.27
C GLU A 335 33.93 -19.22 -4.72
N ASN A 336 33.80 -19.34 -3.39
CA ASN A 336 33.11 -20.46 -2.75
C ASN A 336 31.63 -20.55 -3.17
N MET A 337 30.95 -19.43 -3.36
CA MET A 337 29.55 -19.41 -3.82
C MET A 337 29.41 -19.69 -5.32
N LYS A 338 30.32 -19.20 -6.17
CA LYS A 338 30.41 -19.52 -7.60
C LYS A 338 30.61 -21.03 -7.83
N GLY A 339 31.33 -21.69 -6.93
CA GLY A 339 31.49 -23.15 -6.92
C GLY A 339 30.23 -23.95 -6.60
N SER A 340 29.18 -23.31 -6.07
CA SER A 340 27.91 -23.99 -5.71
C SER A 340 26.76 -23.53 -6.59
N ALA A 341 26.39 -24.38 -7.56
CA ALA A 341 25.20 -24.18 -8.40
C ALA A 341 23.91 -23.99 -7.57
N TYR A 342 23.83 -24.59 -6.38
CA TYR A 342 22.68 -24.45 -5.48
C TYR A 342 22.59 -23.03 -4.92
N LEU A 343 23.71 -22.46 -4.46
CA LEU A 343 23.75 -21.11 -3.89
C LEU A 343 23.45 -20.05 -4.95
N CYS A 344 23.96 -20.22 -6.17
CA CYS A 344 23.65 -19.34 -7.30
C CYS A 344 22.14 -19.35 -7.63
N ALA A 345 21.55 -20.55 -7.81
CA ALA A 345 20.11 -20.70 -8.06
C ALA A 345 19.25 -20.08 -6.95
N ARG A 346 19.68 -20.20 -5.69
CA ARG A 346 18.99 -19.63 -4.52
C ARG A 346 19.01 -18.11 -4.52
N VAL A 347 20.15 -17.49 -4.81
CA VAL A 347 20.27 -16.02 -4.87
C VAL A 347 19.44 -15.45 -6.03
N ASN A 348 19.49 -16.10 -7.19
CA ASN A 348 18.66 -15.73 -8.33
C ASN A 348 17.17 -15.85 -8.00
N ALA A 349 16.75 -16.92 -7.33
CA ALA A 349 15.37 -17.10 -6.90
C ALA A 349 14.93 -16.02 -5.91
N ARG A 350 15.80 -15.63 -4.96
CA ARG A 350 15.54 -14.57 -3.98
C ARG A 350 15.29 -13.22 -4.65
N ALA A 351 16.12 -12.79 -5.59
CA ALA A 351 15.90 -11.52 -6.28
C ALA A 351 14.71 -11.59 -7.25
N LEU A 352 14.54 -12.69 -7.97
CA LEU A 352 13.39 -12.86 -8.86
C LEU A 352 12.09 -12.79 -8.06
N ARG A 353 12.05 -13.36 -6.86
CA ARG A 353 10.92 -13.21 -5.92
C ARG A 353 10.69 -11.76 -5.50
N ALA A 354 11.73 -10.97 -5.26
CA ALA A 354 11.61 -9.55 -4.97
C ALA A 354 11.04 -8.75 -6.17
N THR A 355 11.51 -9.05 -7.38
CA THR A 355 10.98 -8.46 -8.63
C THR A 355 9.52 -8.84 -8.87
N ILE A 356 9.17 -10.11 -8.68
CA ILE A 356 7.77 -10.59 -8.77
C ILE A 356 6.91 -9.84 -7.77
N ARG A 357 7.35 -9.71 -6.51
CA ARG A 357 6.63 -8.96 -5.49
C ARG A 357 6.35 -7.52 -5.93
N GLN A 358 7.36 -6.79 -6.40
CA GLN A 358 7.18 -5.42 -6.90
C GLN A 358 6.21 -5.36 -8.09
N GLY A 359 6.33 -6.30 -9.03
CA GLY A 359 5.46 -6.35 -10.19
C GLY A 359 3.99 -6.62 -9.82
N ILE A 360 3.72 -7.49 -8.83
CA ILE A 360 2.35 -7.76 -8.36
C ILE A 360 1.74 -6.52 -7.68
N VAL A 361 2.53 -5.80 -6.86
CA VAL A 361 2.09 -4.51 -6.27
C VAL A 361 1.62 -3.56 -7.37
N MET A 362 2.46 -3.36 -8.39
CA MET A 362 2.15 -2.47 -9.51
C MET A 362 0.92 -2.92 -10.29
N HIS A 363 0.80 -4.22 -10.58
CA HIS A 363 -0.38 -4.80 -11.20
C HIS A 363 -1.66 -4.51 -10.40
N LYS A 364 -1.63 -4.64 -9.08
CA LYS A 364 -2.80 -4.37 -8.22
C LYS A 364 -3.18 -2.88 -8.23
N PHE A 365 -2.20 -1.97 -8.18
CA PHE A 365 -2.46 -0.53 -8.31
C PHE A 365 -3.08 -0.17 -9.67
N GLU A 366 -2.56 -0.75 -10.76
CA GLU A 366 -3.08 -0.55 -12.12
C GLU A 366 -4.52 -1.07 -12.25
N HIS A 367 -4.78 -2.28 -11.76
CA HIS A 367 -6.11 -2.88 -11.77
C HIS A 367 -7.12 -2.01 -11.00
N ARG A 368 -6.75 -1.48 -9.83
CA ARG A 368 -7.60 -0.58 -9.05
C ARG A 368 -7.87 0.75 -9.76
N LYS A 369 -6.87 1.30 -10.46
CA LYS A 369 -7.04 2.52 -11.26
C LYS A 369 -8.04 2.31 -12.39
N LEU A 370 -7.97 1.16 -13.07
CA LEU A 370 -8.92 0.74 -14.09
C LEU A 370 -10.33 0.59 -13.52
N GLU A 371 -10.50 -0.13 -12.41
CA GLU A 371 -11.79 -0.36 -11.77
C GLU A 371 -12.46 0.97 -11.34
N ARG A 372 -11.69 1.88 -10.74
CA ARG A 372 -12.18 3.22 -10.36
C ARG A 372 -12.60 4.05 -11.57
N ALA A 373 -11.80 4.04 -12.63
CA ALA A 373 -12.10 4.77 -13.86
C ALA A 373 -13.39 4.26 -14.51
N TYR A 374 -13.55 2.94 -14.60
CA TYR A 374 -14.76 2.29 -15.08
C TYR A 374 -16.00 2.67 -14.26
N ARG A 375 -15.96 2.48 -12.93
CA ARG A 375 -17.08 2.85 -12.03
C ARG A 375 -17.47 4.34 -12.16
N HIS A 376 -16.49 5.22 -12.33
CA HIS A 376 -16.76 6.65 -12.51
C HIS A 376 -17.42 6.99 -13.84
N GLN A 377 -17.04 6.30 -14.91
CA GLN A 377 -17.61 6.54 -16.23
C GLN A 377 -19.06 6.05 -16.28
N VAL A 378 -19.32 4.83 -15.77
CA VAL A 378 -20.67 4.27 -15.59
C VAL A 378 -21.55 5.22 -14.77
N LEU A 379 -21.04 5.74 -13.64
CA LEU A 379 -21.79 6.68 -12.81
C LEU A 379 -22.11 7.98 -13.57
N ARG A 380 -21.14 8.57 -14.28
CA ARG A 380 -21.38 9.80 -15.07
C ARG A 380 -22.41 9.59 -16.17
N ARG A 381 -22.36 8.46 -16.88
CA ARG A 381 -23.33 8.16 -17.93
C ARG A 381 -24.70 7.88 -17.34
N SER A 382 -24.79 7.18 -16.21
CA SER A 382 -26.07 6.98 -15.52
C SER A 382 -26.74 8.31 -15.14
N ILE A 383 -25.96 9.27 -14.63
CA ILE A 383 -26.47 10.61 -14.29
C ILE A 383 -26.89 11.37 -15.55
N ARG A 384 -26.10 11.32 -16.62
CA ARG A 384 -26.42 12.01 -17.88
C ARG A 384 -27.67 11.44 -18.56
N LEU A 385 -27.83 10.11 -18.53
CA LEU A 385 -29.02 9.45 -19.07
C LEU A 385 -30.25 9.77 -18.22
N ALA A 386 -30.14 9.72 -16.89
CA ALA A 386 -31.22 10.10 -15.99
C ALA A 386 -31.70 11.54 -16.21
N ALA A 387 -30.76 12.49 -16.39
CA ALA A 387 -31.07 13.87 -16.74
C ALA A 387 -31.75 14.03 -18.11
N ALA A 388 -31.59 13.05 -19.00
CA ALA A 388 -32.22 12.99 -20.31
C ALA A 388 -33.46 12.07 -20.34
N GLY A 389 -34.01 11.67 -19.17
CA GLY A 389 -35.17 10.79 -19.06
C GLY A 389 -34.92 9.36 -19.57
N ARG A 390 -33.66 8.94 -19.69
CA ARG A 390 -33.25 7.62 -20.20
C ARG A 390 -32.60 6.78 -19.11
N THR A 391 -32.74 5.47 -19.25
CA THR A 391 -32.13 4.49 -18.33
C THR A 391 -30.89 3.88 -18.98
N LEU A 392 -29.92 3.48 -18.15
CA LEU A 392 -28.68 2.84 -18.59
C LEU A 392 -29.01 1.49 -19.28
N THR A 393 -28.57 1.30 -20.53
CA THR A 393 -28.75 0.03 -21.26
C THR A 393 -27.51 -0.84 -21.21
N THR A 394 -27.65 -2.12 -21.55
CA THR A 394 -26.52 -3.06 -21.67
C THR A 394 -25.53 -2.66 -22.77
N ASN A 395 -26.01 -2.05 -23.86
CA ASN A 395 -25.15 -1.49 -24.92
C ASN A 395 -24.33 -0.28 -24.44
N ASP A 396 -24.90 0.53 -23.54
CA ASP A 396 -24.18 1.66 -22.92
C ASP A 396 -22.99 1.17 -22.08
N LEU A 397 -23.19 0.11 -21.29
CA LEU A 397 -22.15 -0.56 -20.50
C LEU A 397 -21.06 -1.19 -21.37
N TYR A 398 -21.44 -1.75 -22.53
CA TYR A 398 -20.53 -2.38 -23.48
C TYR A 398 -19.60 -1.36 -24.17
N LEU A 399 -20.13 -0.22 -24.60
CA LEU A 399 -19.33 0.87 -25.19
C LEU A 399 -18.31 1.44 -24.20
N GLU A 400 -18.67 1.59 -22.92
CA GLU A 400 -17.75 2.10 -21.88
C GLU A 400 -16.64 1.12 -21.51
N ALA A 401 -16.90 -0.18 -21.66
CA ALA A 401 -15.88 -1.21 -21.50
C ALA A 401 -14.79 -1.13 -22.59
N LYS A 402 -15.10 -0.50 -23.74
CA LYS A 402 -14.20 -0.35 -24.90
C LYS A 402 -13.24 0.86 -24.76
N ASP A 403 -13.68 1.94 -24.12
CA ASP A 403 -12.88 3.17 -23.88
C ASP A 403 -11.64 2.96 -22.99
N HIS A 404 -11.58 1.85 -22.25
CA HIS A 404 -10.45 1.51 -21.38
C HIS A 404 -9.55 0.40 -21.95
N SER A 405 -9.64 0.10 -23.25
CA SER A 405 -8.87 -0.96 -23.92
C SER A 405 -7.37 -0.86 -23.65
N GLN A 406 -6.77 0.31 -23.81
CA GLN A 406 -5.33 0.52 -23.60
C GLN A 406 -4.87 0.20 -22.16
N THR A 407 -5.69 0.53 -21.15
CA THR A 407 -5.35 0.23 -19.75
C THR A 407 -5.57 -1.25 -19.43
N LYS A 408 -6.61 -1.87 -19.99
CA LYS A 408 -6.82 -3.33 -19.93
C LYS A 408 -5.65 -4.10 -20.56
N ASP A 409 -5.17 -3.64 -21.70
CA ASP A 409 -4.03 -4.24 -22.41
C ASP A 409 -2.75 -4.15 -21.58
N LEU A 410 -2.52 -3.03 -20.89
CA LEU A 410 -1.38 -2.88 -19.97
C LEU A 410 -1.47 -3.85 -18.79
N VAL A 411 -2.64 -3.98 -18.17
CA VAL A 411 -2.89 -4.93 -17.07
C VAL A 411 -2.62 -6.37 -17.54
N HIS A 412 -3.18 -6.79 -18.67
CA HIS A 412 -2.97 -8.13 -19.23
C HIS A 412 -1.52 -8.38 -19.66
N ARG A 413 -0.83 -7.39 -20.26
CA ARG A 413 0.60 -7.52 -20.59
C ARG A 413 1.43 -7.74 -19.32
N ARG A 414 1.14 -7.02 -18.25
CA ARG A 414 1.85 -7.16 -16.98
C ARG A 414 1.55 -8.50 -16.29
N GLU A 415 0.29 -8.95 -16.33
CA GLU A 415 -0.12 -10.28 -15.87
C GLU A 415 0.66 -11.39 -16.61
N LYS A 416 0.79 -11.28 -17.94
CA LYS A 416 1.57 -12.21 -18.77
C LYS A 416 3.07 -12.20 -18.39
N THR A 417 3.66 -11.02 -18.24
CA THR A 417 5.06 -10.87 -17.80
C THR A 417 5.29 -11.49 -16.42
N LEU A 418 4.40 -11.23 -15.47
CA LEU A 418 4.47 -11.78 -14.11
C LEU A 418 4.35 -13.30 -14.10
N THR A 419 3.42 -13.85 -14.89
CA THR A 419 3.27 -15.30 -15.06
C THR A 419 4.55 -15.94 -15.59
N GLY A 420 5.22 -15.29 -16.56
CA GLY A 420 6.53 -15.71 -17.06
C GLY A 420 7.63 -15.67 -15.99
N GLN A 421 7.68 -14.60 -15.18
CA GLN A 421 8.64 -14.50 -14.07
C GLN A 421 8.40 -15.57 -13.00
N ILE A 422 7.15 -15.90 -12.69
CA ILE A 422 6.78 -16.97 -11.76
C ILE A 422 7.22 -18.34 -12.29
N ALA A 423 7.05 -18.59 -13.59
CA ALA A 423 7.54 -19.81 -14.22
C ALA A 423 9.07 -19.93 -14.09
N LYS A 424 9.82 -18.85 -14.34
CA LYS A 424 11.28 -18.79 -14.13
C LYS A 424 11.66 -19.05 -12.67
N PHE A 425 10.93 -18.46 -11.72
CA PHE A 425 11.16 -18.70 -10.30
C PHE A 425 10.95 -20.17 -9.93
N ASN A 426 9.84 -20.76 -10.38
CA ASN A 426 9.55 -22.17 -10.13
C ASN A 426 10.59 -23.10 -10.78
N ALA A 427 11.14 -22.75 -11.94
CA ALA A 427 12.24 -23.48 -12.57
C ALA A 427 13.53 -23.46 -11.73
N LEU A 428 13.86 -22.33 -11.09
CA LEU A 428 14.98 -22.25 -10.14
C LEU A 428 14.73 -23.12 -8.90
N VAL A 429 13.48 -23.18 -8.41
CA VAL A 429 13.10 -24.10 -7.33
C VAL A 429 13.24 -25.57 -7.75
N ASP A 430 12.89 -25.90 -8.99
CA ASP A 430 13.09 -27.25 -9.55
C ASP A 430 14.58 -27.60 -9.68
N GLN A 431 15.40 -26.66 -10.15
CA GLN A 431 16.86 -26.81 -10.20
C GLN A 431 17.43 -27.07 -8.81
N MET A 432 17.03 -26.30 -7.80
CA MET A 432 17.45 -26.50 -6.41
C MET A 432 16.98 -27.86 -5.86
N THR A 433 15.78 -28.30 -6.22
CA THR A 433 15.23 -29.61 -5.83
C THR A 433 16.06 -30.75 -6.43
N LEU A 434 16.47 -30.62 -7.68
CA LEU A 434 17.31 -31.60 -8.37
C LEU A 434 18.73 -31.64 -7.78
N LEU A 435 19.35 -30.47 -7.54
CA LEU A 435 20.65 -30.37 -6.88
C LEU A 435 20.62 -30.93 -5.44
N ALA A 436 19.49 -30.80 -4.74
CA ALA A 436 19.29 -31.41 -3.43
C ALA A 436 19.24 -32.94 -3.47
N ARG A 437 18.58 -33.52 -4.48
CA ARG A 437 18.61 -34.98 -4.70
C ARG A 437 20.00 -35.50 -5.03
N GLN A 438 20.83 -34.68 -5.69
CA GLN A 438 22.23 -35.00 -6.01
C GLN A 438 23.21 -34.82 -4.84
N GLY A 439 22.74 -34.49 -3.63
CA GLY A 439 23.61 -34.27 -2.47
C GLY A 439 24.41 -32.96 -2.51
N LYS A 440 24.17 -32.08 -3.50
CA LYS A 440 24.86 -30.78 -3.66
C LYS A 440 24.20 -29.64 -2.86
N LYS A 441 23.27 -29.98 -1.97
CA LYS A 441 22.57 -29.03 -1.10
C LYS A 441 23.39 -28.82 0.18
N PRO A 442 23.58 -27.57 0.62
CA PRO A 442 24.21 -27.30 1.91
C PRO A 442 23.52 -28.02 3.07
N PRO A 443 24.26 -28.49 4.10
CA PRO A 443 23.67 -29.13 5.27
C PRO A 443 22.57 -28.25 5.87
N ARG A 444 21.43 -28.85 6.23
CA ARG A 444 20.25 -28.19 6.84
C ARG A 444 19.51 -27.15 5.95
N ALA A 445 19.89 -26.96 4.69
CA ALA A 445 19.13 -26.09 3.78
C ALA A 445 17.72 -26.63 3.48
N ARG A 446 16.71 -25.77 3.55
CA ARG A 446 15.35 -26.07 3.07
C ARG A 446 15.17 -25.61 1.62
N LEU A 447 14.30 -26.31 0.90
CA LEU A 447 13.92 -25.93 -0.46
C LEU A 447 12.89 -24.79 -0.41
N PRO A 448 12.99 -23.80 -1.32
CA PRO A 448 12.00 -22.74 -1.43
C PRO A 448 10.63 -23.27 -1.86
N ARG A 449 9.56 -22.53 -1.52
CA ARG A 449 8.20 -22.86 -1.95
C ARG A 449 7.96 -22.35 -3.36
N LYS A 450 7.29 -23.16 -4.21
CA LYS A 450 6.82 -22.70 -5.51
C LYS A 450 5.70 -21.66 -5.37
N LEU A 451 5.64 -20.75 -6.34
CA LEU A 451 4.59 -19.75 -6.44
C LEU A 451 3.47 -20.25 -7.37
N ASP A 452 2.22 -20.08 -6.94
CA ASP A 452 1.03 -20.39 -7.74
C ASP A 452 0.62 -19.16 -8.54
N ALA A 453 0.84 -19.20 -9.87
CA ALA A 453 0.53 -18.09 -10.76
C ALA A 453 -0.96 -17.71 -10.78
N LYS A 454 -1.89 -18.64 -10.48
CA LYS A 454 -3.33 -18.35 -10.51
C LYS A 454 -3.79 -17.62 -9.25
N LYS A 455 -3.24 -18.00 -8.08
CA LYS A 455 -3.61 -17.41 -6.79
C LYS A 455 -2.86 -16.11 -6.49
N ILE A 456 -1.75 -15.85 -7.16
CA ILE A 456 -0.92 -14.68 -6.82
C ILE A 456 -1.58 -13.35 -7.20
N PHE A 457 -2.49 -13.35 -8.17
CA PHE A 457 -3.21 -12.16 -8.61
C PHE A 457 -4.43 -11.84 -7.72
N THR A 458 -4.92 -12.80 -6.93
CA THR A 458 -5.94 -12.55 -5.90
C THR A 458 -5.38 -11.89 -4.64
N LEU A 459 -4.07 -11.66 -4.61
CA LEU A 459 -3.24 -10.95 -3.63
C LEU A 459 -3.94 -10.51 -2.33
N ASP A 460 -3.68 -11.22 -1.24
CA ASP A 460 -4.03 -10.85 0.13
C ASP A 460 -2.82 -10.30 0.90
N VAL A 461 -3.06 -9.53 1.97
CA VAL A 461 -2.06 -8.91 2.86
C VAL A 461 -1.25 -9.94 3.63
N ASP A 462 -1.71 -11.18 3.61
CA ASP A 462 -1.15 -12.30 4.33
C ASP A 462 -0.63 -13.42 3.42
N ASP A 463 -0.65 -13.19 2.10
CA ASP A 463 -0.08 -14.13 1.14
C ASP A 463 1.39 -14.45 1.47
N ALA A 464 1.74 -15.72 1.25
CA ALA A 464 3.08 -16.23 1.47
C ALA A 464 4.15 -15.47 0.66
N ILE A 465 3.77 -14.75 -0.41
CA ILE A 465 4.68 -13.89 -1.17
C ILE A 465 5.26 -12.74 -0.33
N TRP A 466 4.57 -12.28 0.71
CA TRP A 466 5.00 -11.17 1.58
C TRP A 466 5.91 -11.61 2.72
N GLN A 467 5.76 -12.85 3.16
CA GLN A 467 6.59 -13.44 4.21
C GLN A 467 7.98 -13.80 3.68
N GLU A 468 8.98 -13.92 4.54
CA GLU A 468 10.27 -14.48 4.12
C GLU A 468 10.14 -15.98 3.86
N ASP A 469 10.61 -16.43 2.69
CA ASP A 469 10.60 -17.85 2.35
C ASP A 469 11.71 -18.55 3.15
N PRO A 470 11.41 -19.61 3.92
CA PRO A 470 12.41 -20.30 4.74
C PRO A 470 13.56 -20.93 3.92
N GLY A 471 13.36 -21.20 2.63
CA GLY A 471 14.38 -21.70 1.71
C GLY A 471 15.23 -20.60 1.05
N LEU A 472 14.88 -19.32 1.22
CA LEU A 472 15.56 -18.16 0.62
C LEU A 472 16.21 -17.21 1.65
N GLY A 473 16.05 -17.49 2.95
CA GLY A 473 16.60 -16.70 4.07
C GLY A 473 18.07 -16.98 4.41
N PRO A 474 18.72 -16.14 5.25
CA PRO A 474 20.05 -16.39 5.81
C PRO A 474 20.03 -17.69 6.63
N GLN A 475 21.03 -18.55 6.42
CA GLN A 475 21.07 -19.87 7.04
C GLN A 475 21.72 -19.82 8.42
N ASP A 476 20.99 -19.34 9.41
CA ASP A 476 21.33 -19.59 10.82
C ASP A 476 20.16 -20.28 11.52
N GLU A 477 20.40 -21.56 11.79
CA GLU A 477 20.06 -22.40 12.94
C GLU A 477 18.65 -22.41 13.57
N THR A 478 18.26 -23.65 13.94
CA THR A 478 17.08 -24.11 14.70
C THR A 478 15.80 -24.43 13.90
N THR A 479 14.99 -25.30 14.51
CA THR A 479 13.66 -25.73 14.07
C THR A 479 12.83 -24.49 13.79
N LEU A 480 12.47 -24.27 12.52
CA LEU A 480 11.65 -23.13 12.13
C LEU A 480 10.37 -23.07 12.97
N PRO A 481 9.98 -21.89 13.44
CA PRO A 481 8.83 -21.75 14.31
C PRO A 481 7.52 -22.18 13.62
N ARG A 482 6.54 -22.60 14.42
CA ARG A 482 5.26 -23.13 13.90
C ARG A 482 4.52 -22.12 13.05
N TRP A 483 4.51 -20.83 13.42
CA TRP A 483 3.90 -19.77 12.59
C TRP A 483 4.45 -19.71 11.15
N GLN A 484 5.66 -20.20 10.90
CA GLN A 484 6.24 -20.22 9.56
C GLN A 484 6.00 -21.54 8.81
N THR A 485 5.73 -22.63 9.51
CA THR A 485 5.72 -23.99 8.95
C THR A 485 4.34 -24.63 8.98
N ASP A 486 3.60 -24.49 10.06
CA ASP A 486 2.28 -25.07 10.32
C ASP A 486 1.18 -24.23 9.67
N ASP A 487 0.44 -24.82 8.73
CA ASP A 487 -0.62 -24.12 7.99
C ASP A 487 -1.88 -23.88 8.84
N ALA A 488 -2.14 -24.69 9.86
CA ALA A 488 -3.22 -24.45 10.80
C ALA A 488 -2.90 -23.24 11.67
N VAL A 489 -1.67 -23.12 12.16
CA VAL A 489 -1.21 -21.95 12.92
C VAL A 489 -1.25 -20.69 12.06
N LYS A 490 -0.78 -20.75 10.80
CA LYS A 490 -0.84 -19.58 9.89
C LYS A 490 -2.28 -19.11 9.70
N ARG A 491 -3.18 -19.99 9.28
CA ARG A 491 -4.60 -19.63 9.07
C ARG A 491 -5.25 -19.15 10.37
N GLY A 492 -4.91 -19.78 11.50
CA GLY A 492 -5.37 -19.39 12.82
C GLY A 492 -4.92 -17.98 13.21
N ILE A 493 -3.68 -17.60 12.96
CA ILE A 493 -3.17 -16.23 13.21
C ILE A 493 -4.00 -15.20 12.43
N LEU A 494 -4.27 -15.48 11.15
CA LEU A 494 -5.06 -14.56 10.31
C LEU A 494 -6.48 -14.41 10.84
N ALA A 495 -7.13 -15.53 11.16
CA ALA A 495 -8.46 -15.55 11.74
C ALA A 495 -8.48 -14.81 13.10
N LEU A 496 -7.47 -14.99 13.94
CA LEU A 496 -7.34 -14.28 15.22
C LEU A 496 -7.23 -12.77 15.04
N LEU A 497 -6.40 -12.31 14.11
CA LEU A 497 -6.24 -10.87 13.84
C LEU A 497 -7.53 -10.27 13.28
N GLU A 498 -8.17 -10.95 12.34
CA GLU A 498 -9.45 -10.55 11.76
C GLU A 498 -10.54 -10.48 12.83
N TYR A 499 -10.66 -11.50 13.68
CA TYR A 499 -11.59 -11.54 14.81
C TYR A 499 -11.40 -10.33 15.73
N ARG A 500 -10.16 -10.03 16.13
CA ARG A 500 -9.82 -8.88 16.98
C ARG A 500 -10.19 -7.55 16.32
N ARG A 501 -9.93 -7.38 15.02
CA ARG A 501 -10.30 -6.17 14.28
C ARG A 501 -11.81 -6.01 14.11
N CYS A 502 -12.53 -7.12 13.92
CA CYS A 502 -13.99 -7.08 13.87
C CYS A 502 -14.58 -6.75 15.24
N ALA A 503 -14.00 -7.25 16.34
CA ALA A 503 -14.43 -6.89 17.69
C ALA A 503 -14.28 -5.39 17.96
N GLU A 504 -13.12 -4.81 17.63
CA GLU A 504 -12.89 -3.35 17.72
C GLU A 504 -13.87 -2.54 16.85
N GLU A 505 -14.19 -3.04 15.64
CA GLU A 505 -15.12 -2.36 14.74
C GLU A 505 -16.55 -2.40 15.30
N VAL A 506 -16.98 -3.54 15.84
CA VAL A 506 -18.32 -3.68 16.44
C VAL A 506 -18.48 -2.69 17.60
N GLU A 507 -17.54 -2.70 18.56
CA GLU A 507 -17.54 -1.78 19.69
C GLU A 507 -17.61 -0.32 19.22
N ARG A 508 -16.79 0.05 18.24
CA ARG A 508 -16.74 1.42 17.72
C ARG A 508 -18.02 1.83 17.01
N VAL A 509 -18.60 0.96 16.18
CA VAL A 509 -19.83 1.26 15.44
C VAL A 509 -21.02 1.38 16.39
N GLU A 510 -21.04 0.59 17.48
CA GLU A 510 -22.05 0.72 18.55
C GLU A 510 -21.96 2.09 19.23
N GLU A 511 -20.75 2.53 19.61
CA GLU A 511 -20.55 3.87 20.19
C GLU A 511 -20.88 5.00 19.20
N GLU A 512 -20.52 4.85 17.92
CA GLU A 512 -20.89 5.82 16.87
C GLU A 512 -22.41 5.88 16.67
N ALA A 513 -23.13 4.75 16.78
CA ALA A 513 -24.58 4.70 16.69
C ALA A 513 -25.25 5.38 17.89
N LYS A 514 -24.74 5.16 19.11
CA LYS A 514 -25.20 5.87 20.32
C LYS A 514 -24.98 7.37 20.18
N ALA A 515 -23.80 7.80 19.72
CA ALA A 515 -23.49 9.20 19.50
C ALA A 515 -24.42 9.84 18.45
N LEU A 516 -24.74 9.13 17.37
CA LEU A 516 -25.70 9.59 16.37
C LEU A 516 -27.12 9.74 16.96
N GLY A 517 -27.54 8.81 17.82
CA GLY A 517 -28.82 8.87 18.53
C GLY A 517 -28.90 10.07 19.48
N ASN A 518 -27.84 10.31 20.27
CA ASN A 518 -27.77 11.46 21.17
C ASN A 518 -27.80 12.77 20.39
N TRP A 519 -27.02 12.89 19.32
CA TRP A 519 -27.05 14.05 18.43
C TRP A 519 -28.46 14.31 17.87
N TRP A 520 -29.16 13.26 17.43
CA TRP A 520 -30.53 13.40 16.92
C TRP A 520 -31.50 13.92 18.00
N GLN A 521 -31.40 13.41 19.23
CA GLN A 521 -32.22 13.90 20.34
C GLN A 521 -31.95 15.37 20.68
N GLU A 522 -30.69 15.82 20.56
CA GLU A 522 -30.33 17.23 20.76
C GLU A 522 -30.93 18.12 19.67
N GLU A 523 -30.80 17.74 18.39
CA GLU A 523 -31.41 18.47 17.27
C GLU A 523 -32.94 18.52 17.38
N GLU A 524 -33.57 17.41 17.77
CA GLU A 524 -35.01 17.33 17.98
C GLU A 524 -35.48 18.29 19.09
N LYS A 525 -34.76 18.37 20.22
CA LYS A 525 -35.04 19.32 21.30
C LYS A 525 -34.94 20.77 20.81
N VAL A 526 -33.90 21.10 20.04
CA VAL A 526 -33.71 22.44 19.47
C VAL A 526 -34.85 22.78 18.51
N LEU A 527 -35.23 21.84 17.65
CA LEU A 527 -36.35 22.01 16.72
C LEU A 527 -37.66 22.29 17.46
N PHE A 528 -38.01 21.46 18.45
CA PHE A 528 -39.23 21.66 19.23
C PHE A 528 -39.22 22.97 20.03
N ALA A 529 -38.08 23.35 20.60
CA ALA A 529 -37.95 24.64 21.28
C ALA A 529 -38.22 25.81 20.32
N GLN A 530 -37.70 25.75 19.09
CA GLN A 530 -37.95 26.77 18.08
C GLN A 530 -39.43 26.81 17.66
N CYS A 531 -40.03 25.67 17.34
CA CYS A 531 -41.45 25.58 16.99
C CYS A 531 -42.37 26.13 18.09
N ASN A 532 -42.05 25.85 19.35
CA ASN A 532 -42.81 26.36 20.51
C ASN A 532 -42.55 27.85 20.80
N SER A 533 -41.41 28.40 20.37
CA SER A 533 -41.14 29.83 20.50
C SER A 533 -41.88 30.67 19.45
N ASP A 534 -42.15 30.11 18.26
CA ASP A 534 -42.86 30.79 17.17
C ASP A 534 -44.39 30.79 17.37
N THR A 535 -44.95 29.92 18.21
CA THR A 535 -46.38 29.93 18.57
C THR A 535 -46.77 30.98 19.62
N GLY A 536 -45.79 31.65 20.26
CA GLY A 536 -46.02 32.66 21.30
C GLY A 536 -46.10 34.12 20.81
N LYS A 537 -45.79 34.39 19.52
CA LYS A 537 -45.97 35.72 18.92
C LYS A 537 -47.26 35.76 18.10
N SER A 538 -48.39 35.81 18.81
CA SER A 538 -49.64 36.31 18.24
C SER A 538 -49.37 37.68 17.60
N ARG A 539 -49.75 37.82 16.32
CA ARG A 539 -49.88 39.07 15.58
C ARG A 539 -51.07 39.90 16.11
N ASP A 540 -51.16 40.12 17.41
CA ASP A 540 -52.15 41.02 18.01
C ASP A 540 -51.50 42.34 18.42
N SER A 541 -51.12 43.13 17.41
CA SER A 541 -50.97 44.57 17.55
C SER A 541 -51.72 45.26 16.42
N ARG A 542 -53.06 45.27 16.59
CA ARG A 542 -54.02 46.29 16.19
C ARG A 542 -53.55 47.24 15.08
N CYS A 543 -54.14 47.06 13.89
CA CYS A 543 -54.64 48.19 13.11
C CYS A 543 -55.59 48.99 14.00
N ALA A 544 -55.08 50.04 14.65
CA ALA A 544 -55.90 51.16 15.07
C ALA A 544 -55.87 52.15 13.89
N VAL A 545 -56.94 52.09 13.11
CA VAL A 545 -57.43 53.20 12.28
C VAL A 545 -57.55 54.42 13.20
N ASN A 546 -56.99 55.56 12.78
CA ASN A 546 -57.45 56.87 13.21
C ASN A 546 -57.34 57.80 12.01
N ASP A 547 -58.43 58.54 11.83
CA ASP A 547 -58.76 59.52 10.79
C ASP A 547 -57.72 60.62 10.58
#